data_AF-A0A7C6FAC8-F1
#
_entry.id   AF-A0A7C6FAC8-F1
#
_cell.length_a   1.000
_cell.length_b   1.000
_cell.length_c   1.000
_cell.angle_alpha   90.00
_cell.angle_beta   90.00
_cell.angle_gamma   90.00
#
_symmetry.space_group_name_H-M   'P 1'
#
loop_
_entity.id
_entity.type
_entity.pdbx_description
1 polymer ?
#
loop_
_entity_poly.entity_id
_entity_poly.type
_entity_poly.pdbx_seq_one_letter_code
_entity_poly.pdbx_strand_id
1 'polypeptide(L)'
;KNIHAYEMILLSDYGKGVLTNALTRKLIDIANEEGKKVLVDPKGQDYTKYKGAYLLTPNKKEAVEASNIQIKDKDSLLEAISKLKNECQLSVGLITLSEDGIAILDDTLRTHPTVAREVYDVTGAGDTVIASLGFSLACGYDIDKAVKFANLAAGVVVGKIGSATATLNEIIEYESSLNQSTSDSHIKTLKEIELLSQELKARGKKIVFTNGCFDILHVGHVKYLEEAKSYGDVLILGLNSDESVSRLKGPTRPVNTEDDRAYILAALAAVDYVVKFYDDTPYELIKAVEPHILVKGGDYEGKEVVGQDIADELRLVNFVEGKSTTKTIAKIQGESC
;
A
#
# COMPACT_ATOMS: atom_id res chain seq x y z
N LYS A 1 19.66 27.11 -12.35
CA LYS A 1 19.91 27.19 -10.89
C LYS A 1 19.58 25.83 -10.29
N ASN A 2 20.57 25.21 -9.68
CA ASN A 2 20.57 23.98 -8.86
C ASN A 2 19.72 22.77 -9.30
N ILE A 3 19.91 22.31 -10.53
CA ILE A 3 19.35 21.02 -11.00
C ILE A 3 19.81 19.83 -10.14
N HIS A 4 20.97 19.95 -9.47
CA HIS A 4 21.48 18.94 -8.56
C HIS A 4 20.64 18.75 -7.29
N ALA A 5 19.80 19.72 -6.92
CA ALA A 5 18.89 19.61 -5.77
C ALA A 5 17.69 18.68 -6.04
N TYR A 6 17.58 18.13 -7.25
CA TYR A 6 16.48 17.25 -7.65
C TYR A 6 17.04 15.94 -8.22
N GLU A 7 16.37 14.84 -7.91
CA GLU A 7 16.70 13.49 -8.39
C GLU A 7 16.14 13.23 -9.79
N MET A 8 15.02 13.89 -10.12
CA MET A 8 14.28 13.70 -11.37
C MET A 8 13.64 15.00 -11.84
N ILE A 9 13.41 15.11 -13.16
CA ILE A 9 12.80 16.27 -13.78
C ILE A 9 11.56 15.83 -14.54
N LEU A 10 10.44 16.48 -14.26
CA LEU A 10 9.16 16.23 -14.94
C LEU A 10 8.81 17.46 -15.77
N LEU A 11 8.53 17.25 -17.06
CA LEU A 11 8.04 18.27 -17.97
C LEU A 11 6.59 17.93 -18.35
N SER A 12 5.62 18.67 -17.82
CA SER A 12 4.22 18.51 -18.21
C SER A 12 3.86 19.55 -19.27
N ASP A 13 3.68 19.10 -20.53
CA ASP A 13 3.35 19.97 -21.64
C ASP A 13 1.85 19.95 -21.96
N TYR A 14 1.19 21.11 -21.78
CA TYR A 14 -0.20 21.30 -22.17
C TYR A 14 -0.37 22.04 -23.51
N GLY A 15 0.71 22.30 -24.23
CA GLY A 15 0.70 23.05 -25.48
C GLY A 15 0.31 24.52 -25.31
N LYS A 16 0.58 25.11 -24.13
CA LYS A 16 0.20 26.50 -23.79
C LYS A 16 1.34 27.52 -23.94
N GLY A 17 2.47 27.11 -24.51
CA GLY A 17 3.55 28.01 -24.93
C GLY A 17 4.73 28.16 -23.98
N VAL A 18 4.68 27.59 -22.77
CA VAL A 18 5.84 27.59 -21.84
C VAL A 18 6.95 26.67 -22.38
N LEU A 19 6.61 25.43 -22.70
CA LEU A 19 7.54 24.42 -23.22
C LEU A 19 7.75 24.58 -24.73
N THR A 20 8.43 25.67 -25.10
CA THR A 20 8.89 25.93 -26.48
C THR A 20 9.96 24.92 -26.90
N ASN A 21 10.14 24.71 -28.21
CA ASN A 21 11.18 23.81 -28.74
C ASN A 21 12.57 24.13 -28.17
N ALA A 22 12.97 25.40 -28.16
CA ALA A 22 14.29 25.80 -27.67
C ALA A 22 14.44 25.58 -26.16
N LEU A 23 13.40 25.88 -25.37
CA LEU A 23 13.46 25.70 -23.91
C LEU A 23 13.48 24.22 -23.54
N THR A 24 12.55 23.43 -24.09
CA THR A 24 12.40 22.01 -23.78
C THR A 24 13.68 21.24 -24.12
N ARG A 25 14.25 21.48 -25.31
CA ARG A 25 15.54 20.91 -25.71
C ARG A 25 16.64 21.24 -24.73
N LYS A 26 16.78 22.52 -24.37
CA LYS A 26 17.83 22.98 -23.47
C LYS A 26 17.69 22.41 -22.06
N LEU A 27 16.46 22.24 -21.56
CA LEU A 27 16.20 21.60 -20.26
C LEU A 27 16.61 20.12 -20.28
N ILE A 28 16.28 19.40 -21.35
CA ILE A 28 16.64 17.98 -21.51
C ILE A 28 18.16 17.83 -21.63
N ASP A 29 18.81 18.67 -22.43
CA ASP A 29 20.26 18.62 -22.63
C ASP A 29 21.01 18.86 -21.30
N ILE A 30 20.63 19.90 -20.53
CA ILE A 30 21.23 20.18 -19.21
C ILE A 30 20.98 19.03 -18.23
N ALA A 31 19.79 18.42 -18.24
CA ALA A 31 19.48 17.28 -17.37
C ALA A 31 20.37 16.08 -17.69
N ASN A 32 20.56 15.78 -18.97
CA ASN A 32 21.38 14.67 -19.43
C ASN A 32 22.86 14.87 -19.13
N GLU A 33 23.39 16.09 -19.31
CA GLU A 33 24.76 16.47 -18.91
C GLU A 33 25.02 16.20 -17.42
N GLU A 34 23.98 16.31 -16.60
CA GLU A 34 24.01 16.11 -15.14
C GLU A 34 23.56 14.71 -14.70
N GLY A 35 23.33 13.79 -15.64
CA GLY A 35 22.88 12.42 -15.38
C GLY A 35 21.48 12.33 -14.74
N LYS A 36 20.64 13.35 -14.90
CA LYS A 36 19.27 13.40 -14.37
C LYS A 36 18.28 12.89 -15.41
N LYS A 37 17.40 11.98 -15.00
CA LYS A 37 16.32 11.47 -15.85
C LYS A 37 15.25 12.54 -16.06
N VAL A 38 14.79 12.69 -17.30
CA VAL A 38 13.68 13.59 -17.66
C VAL A 38 12.48 12.76 -18.10
N LEU A 39 11.36 12.94 -17.40
CA LEU A 39 10.05 12.39 -17.78
C LEU A 39 9.24 13.50 -18.40
N VAL A 40 8.50 13.20 -19.47
CA VAL A 40 7.70 14.21 -20.16
C VAL A 40 6.29 13.69 -20.40
N ASP A 41 5.30 14.50 -20.04
CA ASP A 41 3.93 14.33 -20.51
C ASP A 41 3.74 15.16 -21.78
N PRO A 42 3.69 14.52 -22.97
CA PRO A 42 3.87 15.21 -24.23
C PRO A 42 2.56 15.82 -24.75
N LYS A 43 2.69 16.95 -25.47
CA LYS A 43 1.64 17.49 -26.34
C LYS A 43 2.07 17.69 -27.79
N GLY A 44 1.10 17.55 -28.69
CA GLY A 44 1.22 17.81 -30.11
C GLY A 44 1.41 16.53 -30.93
N GLN A 45 1.71 16.69 -32.21
CA GLN A 45 1.98 15.58 -33.13
C GLN A 45 3.49 15.37 -33.37
N ASP A 46 4.30 16.39 -33.09
CA ASP A 46 5.75 16.34 -33.26
C ASP A 46 6.45 16.27 -31.90
N TYR A 47 7.04 15.10 -31.62
CA TYR A 47 7.75 14.83 -30.37
C TYR A 47 9.27 15.05 -30.46
N THR A 48 9.80 15.51 -31.60
CA THR A 48 11.24 15.76 -31.78
C THR A 48 11.79 16.76 -30.76
N LYS A 49 10.96 17.67 -30.26
CA LYS A 49 11.34 18.62 -29.20
C LYS A 49 11.65 17.97 -27.85
N TYR A 50 11.21 16.72 -27.63
CA TYR A 50 11.46 15.94 -26.41
C TYR A 50 12.63 14.96 -26.55
N LYS A 51 13.36 15.00 -27.67
CA LYS A 51 14.40 14.00 -27.94
C LYS A 51 15.48 13.98 -26.84
N GLY A 52 15.89 12.79 -26.40
CA GLY A 52 16.84 12.59 -25.31
C GLY A 52 16.21 12.55 -23.91
N ALA A 53 14.88 12.64 -23.79
CA ALA A 53 14.21 12.36 -22.52
C ALA A 53 14.37 10.88 -22.12
N TYR A 54 14.21 10.57 -20.83
CA TYR A 54 14.28 9.19 -20.34
C TYR A 54 13.08 8.37 -20.82
N LEU A 55 11.87 8.93 -20.69
CA LEU A 55 10.62 8.39 -21.22
C LEU A 55 9.61 9.51 -21.50
N LEU A 56 8.60 9.20 -22.31
CA LEU A 56 7.40 10.01 -22.50
C LEU A 56 6.18 9.25 -21.98
N THR A 57 5.11 9.95 -21.59
CA THR A 57 3.85 9.35 -21.13
C THR A 57 2.63 9.61 -22.02
N PRO A 58 2.71 9.48 -23.37
CA PRO A 58 1.54 9.69 -24.21
C PRO A 58 0.45 8.65 -23.92
N ASN A 59 -0.80 9.08 -23.99
CA ASN A 59 -1.90 8.13 -24.08
C ASN A 59 -1.99 7.49 -25.47
N LYS A 60 -2.80 6.43 -25.61
CA LYS A 60 -3.00 5.71 -26.88
C LYS A 60 -3.32 6.66 -28.06
N LYS A 61 -4.18 7.65 -27.85
CA LYS A 61 -4.57 8.60 -28.92
C LYS A 61 -3.39 9.50 -29.32
N GLU A 62 -2.71 10.07 -28.34
CA GLU A 62 -1.51 10.90 -28.54
C GLU A 62 -0.38 10.11 -29.22
N ALA A 63 -0.20 8.84 -28.84
CA ALA A 63 0.78 7.96 -29.47
C ALA A 63 0.42 7.66 -30.94
N VAL A 64 -0.85 7.42 -31.26
CA VAL A 64 -1.32 7.24 -32.64
C VAL A 64 -1.09 8.50 -33.47
N GLU A 65 -1.43 9.67 -32.92
CA GLU A 65 -1.26 10.96 -33.59
C GLU A 65 0.22 11.28 -33.87
N ALA A 66 1.11 11.04 -32.90
CA ALA A 66 2.54 11.32 -33.06
C ALA A 66 3.26 10.28 -33.94
N SER A 67 2.93 8.99 -33.79
CA SER A 67 3.58 7.92 -34.55
C SER A 67 3.03 7.76 -35.97
N ASN A 68 1.83 8.26 -36.25
CA ASN A 68 1.05 7.95 -37.46
C ASN A 68 0.80 6.44 -37.67
N ILE A 69 0.78 5.66 -36.58
CA ILE A 69 0.53 4.21 -36.59
C ILE A 69 -0.75 3.92 -35.80
N GLN A 70 -1.67 3.16 -36.38
CA GLN A 70 -2.91 2.79 -35.71
C GLN A 70 -2.69 1.57 -34.79
N ILE A 71 -2.85 1.76 -33.48
CA ILE A 71 -2.63 0.72 -32.47
C ILE A 71 -3.88 -0.13 -32.29
N LYS A 72 -3.89 -1.32 -32.89
CA LYS A 72 -5.02 -2.27 -32.90
C LYS A 72 -4.73 -3.59 -32.18
N ASP A 73 -3.46 -3.95 -32.06
CA ASP A 73 -2.97 -5.21 -31.53
C ASP A 73 -1.55 -5.03 -30.96
N LYS A 74 -0.95 -6.13 -30.51
CA LYS A 74 0.39 -6.12 -29.91
C LYS A 74 1.49 -5.73 -30.91
N ASP A 75 1.34 -6.09 -32.18
CA ASP A 75 2.37 -5.82 -33.20
C ASP A 75 2.37 -4.34 -33.60
N SER A 76 1.18 -3.77 -33.84
CA SER A 76 1.03 -2.32 -34.08
C SER A 76 1.37 -1.46 -32.86
N LEU A 77 1.14 -1.97 -31.65
CA LEU A 77 1.64 -1.34 -30.41
C LEU A 77 3.17 -1.33 -30.38
N LEU A 78 3.81 -2.47 -30.68
CA LEU A 78 5.27 -2.57 -30.74
C LEU A 78 5.84 -1.61 -31.78
N GLU A 79 5.23 -1.51 -32.95
CA GLU A 79 5.65 -0.61 -34.02
C GLU A 79 5.58 0.86 -33.57
N ALA A 80 4.43 1.28 -33.02
CA ALA A 80 4.20 2.64 -32.56
C ALA A 80 5.17 3.05 -31.43
N ILE A 81 5.30 2.21 -30.39
CA ILE A 81 6.16 2.50 -29.24
C ILE A 81 7.65 2.48 -29.63
N SER A 82 8.06 1.58 -30.53
CA SER A 82 9.43 1.53 -31.06
C SER A 82 9.75 2.77 -31.89
N LYS A 83 8.83 3.22 -32.74
CA LYS A 83 9.00 4.43 -33.54
C LYS A 83 9.20 5.65 -32.65
N LEU A 84 8.31 5.88 -31.69
CA LEU A 84 8.41 7.01 -30.77
C LEU A 84 9.69 6.95 -29.93
N LYS A 85 10.04 5.76 -29.42
CA LYS A 85 11.30 5.54 -28.68
C LYS A 85 12.52 5.92 -29.51
N ASN A 86 12.59 5.46 -30.76
CA ASN A 86 13.75 5.68 -31.62
C ASN A 86 13.85 7.13 -32.10
N GLU A 87 12.75 7.72 -32.56
CA GLU A 87 12.72 9.11 -33.05
C GLU A 87 13.08 10.11 -31.93
N CYS A 88 12.58 9.86 -30.72
CA CYS A 88 12.86 10.69 -29.55
C CYS A 88 14.11 10.23 -28.78
N GLN A 89 14.82 9.18 -29.20
CA GLN A 89 15.99 8.63 -28.49
C GLN A 89 15.72 8.39 -27.00
N LEU A 90 14.58 7.78 -26.67
CA LEU A 90 14.17 7.49 -25.30
C LEU A 90 14.91 6.27 -24.76
N SER A 91 15.20 6.26 -23.46
CA SER A 91 15.71 5.05 -22.79
C SER A 91 14.61 3.99 -22.69
N VAL A 92 13.39 4.42 -22.36
CA VAL A 92 12.21 3.58 -22.24
C VAL A 92 11.08 4.17 -23.08
N GLY A 93 10.48 3.38 -23.97
CA GLY A 93 9.20 3.71 -24.58
C GLY A 93 8.06 3.37 -23.62
N LEU A 94 7.08 4.25 -23.49
CA LEU A 94 5.90 4.02 -22.64
C LEU A 94 4.66 4.59 -23.33
N ILE A 95 3.56 3.85 -23.29
CA ILE A 95 2.23 4.32 -23.74
C ILE A 95 1.20 3.91 -22.69
N THR A 96 0.40 4.87 -22.22
CA THR A 96 -0.75 4.56 -21.35
C THR A 96 -1.94 4.13 -22.21
N LEU A 97 -2.49 2.95 -21.92
CA LEU A 97 -3.54 2.27 -22.67
C LEU A 97 -4.89 2.26 -21.93
N SER A 98 -5.13 3.26 -21.08
CA SER A 98 -6.38 3.38 -20.31
C SER A 98 -6.67 2.10 -19.50
N GLU A 99 -7.80 1.43 -19.74
CA GLU A 99 -8.22 0.20 -19.09
C GLU A 99 -7.30 -1.01 -19.36
N ASP A 100 -6.52 -0.98 -20.43
CA ASP A 100 -5.52 -2.02 -20.74
C ASP A 100 -4.21 -1.79 -19.95
N GLY A 101 -4.12 -0.70 -19.17
CA GLY A 101 -2.99 -0.38 -18.31
C GLY A 101 -1.87 0.41 -19.01
N ILE A 102 -0.61 0.03 -18.80
CA ILE A 102 0.56 0.76 -19.33
C ILE A 102 1.48 -0.22 -20.06
N ALA A 103 1.80 0.09 -21.32
CA ALA A 103 2.80 -0.64 -22.09
C ALA A 103 4.17 0.02 -21.98
N ILE A 104 5.21 -0.78 -21.82
CA ILE A 104 6.61 -0.33 -21.77
C ILE A 104 7.50 -1.13 -22.73
N LEU A 105 8.49 -0.44 -23.28
CA LEU A 105 9.52 -0.98 -24.17
C LEU A 105 10.91 -0.47 -23.77
N ASP A 106 11.66 -1.28 -23.03
CA ASP A 106 13.11 -1.18 -22.91
C ASP A 106 13.76 -2.08 -24.00
N ASP A 107 14.15 -3.30 -23.63
CA ASP A 107 14.59 -4.37 -24.52
C ASP A 107 13.41 -5.27 -24.92
N THR A 108 12.37 -5.34 -24.08
CA THR A 108 11.21 -6.21 -24.29
C THR A 108 9.90 -5.45 -24.11
N LEU A 109 8.96 -5.66 -25.03
CA LEU A 109 7.60 -5.14 -24.90
C LEU A 109 6.83 -5.93 -23.86
N ARG A 110 6.28 -5.22 -22.88
CA ARG A 110 5.37 -5.78 -21.87
C ARG A 110 4.29 -4.78 -21.49
N THR A 111 3.16 -5.31 -21.07
CA THR A 111 2.01 -4.52 -20.64
C THR A 111 1.71 -4.83 -19.19
N HIS A 112 1.57 -3.77 -18.40
CA HIS A 112 1.15 -3.82 -17.00
C HIS A 112 -0.33 -3.46 -16.93
N PRO A 113 -1.24 -4.44 -16.80
CA PRO A 113 -2.67 -4.15 -16.74
C PRO A 113 -2.99 -3.28 -15.53
N THR A 114 -3.96 -2.38 -15.68
CA THR A 114 -4.56 -1.72 -14.52
C THR A 114 -5.58 -2.66 -13.89
N VAL A 115 -5.73 -2.57 -12.56
CA VAL A 115 -6.80 -3.26 -11.85
C VAL A 115 -7.66 -2.15 -11.26
N ALA A 116 -8.67 -1.70 -11.99
CA ALA A 116 -9.63 -0.69 -11.54
C ALA A 116 -10.96 -1.38 -11.18
N ARG A 117 -11.42 -1.23 -9.92
CA ARG A 117 -12.70 -1.82 -9.49
C ARG A 117 -13.92 -1.01 -9.92
N GLU A 118 -13.83 0.32 -9.87
CA GLU A 118 -14.89 1.25 -10.29
C GLU A 118 -14.26 2.58 -10.75
N VAL A 119 -14.57 3.03 -11.97
CA VAL A 119 -14.08 4.29 -12.51
C VAL A 119 -15.17 5.35 -12.35
N TYR A 120 -14.93 6.33 -11.49
CA TYR A 120 -15.85 7.45 -11.26
C TYR A 120 -15.50 8.65 -12.15
N ASP A 121 -14.23 9.07 -12.16
CA ASP A 121 -13.73 10.20 -12.94
C ASP A 121 -12.29 9.93 -13.39
N VAL A 122 -12.00 10.09 -14.68
CA VAL A 122 -10.66 9.87 -15.24
C VAL A 122 -9.79 11.14 -15.24
N THR A 123 -10.33 12.26 -14.75
CA THR A 123 -9.66 13.55 -14.73
C THR A 123 -8.44 13.52 -13.79
N GLY A 124 -7.25 13.84 -14.32
CA GLY A 124 -6.00 13.87 -13.54
C GLY A 124 -5.28 12.51 -13.41
N ALA A 125 -5.80 11.44 -14.03
CA ALA A 125 -5.13 10.14 -14.01
C ALA A 125 -3.74 10.19 -14.68
N GLY A 126 -3.61 10.90 -15.81
CA GLY A 126 -2.32 11.09 -16.50
C GLY A 126 -1.28 11.82 -15.65
N ASP A 127 -1.70 12.92 -15.00
CA ASP A 127 -0.84 13.68 -14.08
C ASP A 127 -0.37 12.81 -12.90
N THR A 128 -1.26 11.97 -12.39
CA THR A 128 -0.96 11.01 -11.32
C THR A 128 0.05 9.96 -11.78
N VAL A 129 -0.09 9.45 -13.01
CA VAL A 129 0.85 8.47 -13.58
C VAL A 129 2.26 9.05 -13.68
N ILE A 130 2.43 10.22 -14.31
CA ILE A 130 3.77 10.80 -14.47
C ILE A 130 4.39 11.21 -13.13
N ALA A 131 3.60 11.76 -12.19
CA ALA A 131 4.08 12.10 -10.86
C ALA A 131 4.53 10.85 -10.08
N SER A 132 3.75 9.77 -10.14
CA SER A 132 4.05 8.51 -9.44
C SER A 132 5.25 7.77 -10.04
N LEU A 133 5.37 7.77 -11.38
CA LEU A 133 6.56 7.29 -12.07
C LEU A 133 7.79 8.09 -11.62
N GLY A 134 7.66 9.42 -11.59
CA GLY A 134 8.71 10.33 -11.16
C GLY A 134 9.22 10.04 -9.75
N PHE A 135 8.28 9.93 -8.81
CA PHE A 135 8.56 9.59 -7.42
C PHE A 135 9.23 8.22 -7.29
N SER A 136 8.65 7.18 -7.88
CA SER A 136 9.16 5.81 -7.73
C SER A 136 10.55 5.65 -8.36
N LEU A 137 10.79 6.24 -9.53
CA LEU A 137 12.11 6.19 -10.16
C LEU A 137 13.15 7.02 -9.39
N ALA A 138 12.75 8.14 -8.76
CA ALA A 138 13.63 8.93 -7.91
C ALA A 138 14.04 8.17 -6.63
N CYS A 139 13.17 7.31 -6.12
CA CYS A 139 13.48 6.37 -5.03
C CYS A 139 14.38 5.18 -5.46
N GLY A 140 14.79 5.11 -6.73
CA GLY A 140 15.71 4.08 -7.23
C GLY A 140 15.04 2.77 -7.63
N TYR A 141 13.70 2.71 -7.69
CA TYR A 141 13.00 1.55 -8.23
C TYR A 141 13.22 1.41 -9.74
N ASP A 142 13.15 0.16 -10.22
CA ASP A 142 13.14 -0.14 -11.66
C ASP A 142 11.83 0.32 -12.32
N ILE A 143 11.81 0.31 -13.65
CA ILE A 143 10.66 0.80 -14.43
C ILE A 143 9.39 -0.03 -14.21
N ASP A 144 9.50 -1.34 -14.00
CA ASP A 144 8.36 -2.21 -13.77
C ASP A 144 7.68 -1.91 -12.44
N LYS A 145 8.47 -1.76 -11.38
CA LYS A 145 7.96 -1.36 -10.06
C LYS A 145 7.39 0.06 -10.10
N ALA A 146 8.03 0.97 -10.83
CA ALA A 146 7.52 2.33 -11.00
C ALA A 146 6.17 2.35 -11.72
N VAL A 147 6.01 1.57 -12.80
CA VAL A 147 4.74 1.43 -13.52
C VAL A 147 3.67 0.78 -12.65
N LYS A 148 4.02 -0.25 -11.88
CA LYS A 148 3.10 -0.88 -10.92
C LYS A 148 2.59 0.16 -9.91
N PHE A 149 3.49 0.93 -9.31
CA PHE A 149 3.15 1.99 -8.37
C PHE A 149 2.25 3.07 -9.02
N ALA A 150 2.58 3.49 -10.24
CA ALA A 150 1.80 4.47 -10.98
C ALA A 150 0.39 3.97 -11.36
N ASN A 151 0.25 2.70 -11.72
CA ASN A 151 -1.06 2.07 -11.97
C ASN A 151 -1.92 2.06 -10.69
N LEU A 152 -1.34 1.73 -9.54
CA LEU A 152 -2.05 1.75 -8.26
C LEU A 152 -2.49 3.17 -7.88
N ALA A 153 -1.61 4.15 -8.01
CA ALA A 153 -1.92 5.55 -7.77
C ALA A 153 -3.03 6.07 -8.69
N ALA A 154 -2.95 5.76 -9.98
CA ALA A 154 -4.01 6.10 -10.93
C ALA A 154 -5.33 5.42 -10.56
N GLY A 155 -5.30 4.14 -10.16
CA GLY A 155 -6.46 3.39 -9.68
C GLY A 155 -7.17 4.06 -8.50
N VAL A 156 -6.41 4.59 -7.54
CA VAL A 156 -6.95 5.38 -6.41
C VAL A 156 -7.63 6.65 -6.90
N VAL A 157 -6.97 7.42 -7.79
CA VAL A 157 -7.49 8.72 -8.24
C VAL A 157 -8.75 8.56 -9.10
N VAL A 158 -8.79 7.56 -9.97
CA VAL A 158 -9.99 7.34 -10.80
C VAL A 158 -11.22 6.88 -10.01
N GLY A 159 -11.01 6.42 -8.78
CA GLY A 159 -12.05 6.13 -7.81
C GLY A 159 -12.65 7.37 -7.12
N LYS A 160 -12.10 8.56 -7.36
CA LYS A 160 -12.51 9.83 -6.72
C LYS A 160 -13.09 10.80 -7.76
N ILE A 161 -13.76 11.84 -7.29
CA ILE A 161 -14.37 12.87 -8.15
C ILE A 161 -13.39 14.05 -8.32
N GLY A 162 -13.20 14.50 -9.56
CA GLY A 162 -12.38 15.65 -9.91
C GLY A 162 -10.87 15.36 -9.93
N SER A 163 -10.04 16.41 -9.96
CA SER A 163 -8.57 16.32 -9.89
C SER A 163 -8.12 16.00 -8.47
N ALA A 164 -8.46 14.80 -8.00
CA ALA A 164 -8.05 14.28 -6.71
C ALA A 164 -6.60 13.80 -6.73
N THR A 165 -5.99 13.67 -5.56
CA THR A 165 -4.65 13.11 -5.39
C THR A 165 -4.72 11.77 -4.67
N ALA A 166 -3.69 10.94 -4.85
CA ALA A 166 -3.52 9.70 -4.11
C ALA A 166 -2.43 9.88 -3.03
N THR A 167 -2.76 9.52 -1.80
CA THR A 167 -1.77 9.39 -0.72
C THR A 167 -1.11 8.01 -0.75
N LEU A 168 0.07 7.89 -0.15
CA LEU A 168 0.77 6.60 -0.08
C LEU A 168 -0.07 5.53 0.62
N ASN A 169 -0.79 5.88 1.69
CA ASN A 169 -1.63 4.94 2.41
C ASN A 169 -2.83 4.49 1.58
N GLU A 170 -3.47 5.39 0.83
CA GLU A 170 -4.54 4.99 -0.09
C GLU A 170 -4.02 4.05 -1.19
N ILE A 171 -2.79 4.25 -1.69
CA ILE A 171 -2.17 3.34 -2.65
C ILE A 171 -1.94 1.95 -2.02
N ILE A 172 -1.46 1.91 -0.78
CA ILE A 172 -1.24 0.66 -0.03
C ILE A 172 -2.56 -0.05 0.27
N GLU A 173 -3.59 0.69 0.72
CA GLU A 173 -4.95 0.18 0.95
C GLU A 173 -5.54 -0.36 -0.35
N TYR A 174 -5.36 0.37 -1.44
CA TYR A 174 -5.83 -0.03 -2.76
C TYR A 174 -5.13 -1.30 -3.23
N GLU A 175 -3.80 -1.38 -3.18
CA GLU A 175 -3.04 -2.58 -3.51
C GLU A 175 -3.48 -3.78 -2.65
N SER A 176 -3.68 -3.55 -1.35
CA SER A 176 -4.17 -4.58 -0.41
C SER A 176 -5.61 -5.01 -0.71
N SER A 177 -6.43 -4.15 -1.31
CA SER A 177 -7.79 -4.49 -1.71
C SER A 177 -7.86 -5.29 -3.03
N LEU A 178 -6.85 -5.10 -3.91
CA LEU A 178 -6.75 -5.72 -5.23
C LEU A 178 -6.20 -7.15 -5.15
N ASN A 179 -5.14 -7.32 -4.37
CA ASN A 179 -4.69 -8.64 -3.96
C ASN A 179 -5.69 -9.09 -2.91
N GLN A 180 -6.55 -10.08 -3.15
CA GLN A 180 -7.36 -10.69 -2.07
C GLN A 180 -6.43 -10.88 -0.87
N SER A 181 -6.64 -10.10 0.21
CA SER A 181 -5.61 -9.75 1.18
C SER A 181 -4.74 -10.96 1.53
N THR A 182 -3.45 -10.93 1.19
CA THR A 182 -2.54 -11.83 1.89
C THR A 182 -2.57 -11.40 3.34
N SER A 183 -2.65 -12.35 4.27
CA SER A 183 -2.70 -12.06 5.70
C SER A 183 -1.54 -11.15 6.14
N ASP A 184 -0.41 -11.20 5.42
CA ASP A 184 0.76 -10.33 5.63
C ASP A 184 0.44 -8.83 5.56
N SER A 185 -0.49 -8.41 4.69
CA SER A 185 -0.87 -7.00 4.56
C SER A 185 -1.53 -6.44 5.83
N HIS A 186 -2.14 -7.30 6.65
CA HIS A 186 -2.76 -6.95 7.93
C HIS A 186 -1.76 -7.00 9.10
N ILE A 187 -0.55 -7.53 8.89
CA ILE A 187 0.50 -7.54 9.92
C ILE A 187 1.31 -6.25 9.80
N LYS A 188 1.31 -5.43 10.85
CA LYS A 188 1.96 -4.12 10.87
C LYS A 188 3.09 -4.05 11.89
N THR A 189 4.10 -3.27 11.59
CA THR A 189 5.10 -2.83 12.57
C THR A 189 4.53 -1.74 13.47
N LEU A 190 5.20 -1.46 14.60
CA LEU A 190 4.81 -0.39 15.52
C LEU A 190 4.68 0.97 14.83
N LYS A 191 5.64 1.30 13.94
CA LYS A 191 5.65 2.58 13.23
C LYS A 191 4.51 2.68 12.21
N GLU A 192 4.22 1.59 11.50
CA GLU A 192 3.13 1.55 10.53
C GLU A 192 1.78 1.68 11.23
N ILE A 193 1.56 0.97 12.35
CA ILE A 193 0.28 1.04 13.05
C ILE A 193 0.06 2.40 13.72
N GLU A 194 1.12 3.07 14.19
CA GLU A 194 1.03 4.42 14.76
C GLU A 194 0.52 5.41 13.70
N LEU A 195 1.14 5.43 12.52
CA LEU A 195 0.72 6.29 11.41
C LEU A 195 -0.70 5.95 10.93
N LEU A 196 -1.01 4.66 10.82
CA LEU A 196 -2.33 4.21 10.40
C LEU A 196 -3.42 4.58 11.42
N SER A 197 -3.13 4.48 12.71
CA SER A 197 -4.07 4.84 13.78
C SER A 197 -4.39 6.33 13.75
N GLN A 198 -3.39 7.19 13.55
CA GLN A 198 -3.58 8.63 13.38
C GLN A 198 -4.48 8.95 12.17
N GLU A 199 -4.26 8.27 11.05
CA GLU A 199 -5.07 8.44 9.85
C GLU A 199 -6.52 7.95 10.05
N LEU A 200 -6.71 6.76 10.62
CA LEU A 200 -8.03 6.21 10.91
C LEU A 200 -8.84 7.16 11.80
N LYS A 201 -8.21 7.74 12.83
CA LYS A 201 -8.81 8.77 13.68
C LYS A 201 -9.17 10.03 12.88
N ALA A 202 -8.28 10.51 12.01
CA ALA A 202 -8.55 11.67 11.16
C ALA A 202 -9.73 11.43 10.19
N ARG A 203 -9.95 10.18 9.77
CA ARG A 203 -11.10 9.72 8.98
C ARG A 203 -12.36 9.45 9.83
N GLY A 204 -12.32 9.71 11.14
CA GLY A 204 -13.43 9.52 12.07
C GLY A 204 -13.76 8.06 12.40
N LYS A 205 -12.80 7.14 12.21
CA LYS A 205 -12.99 5.70 12.51
C LYS A 205 -12.75 5.41 13.99
N LYS A 206 -13.64 4.62 14.59
CA LYS A 206 -13.54 4.16 15.98
C LYS A 206 -12.64 2.93 16.08
N ILE A 207 -11.42 3.14 16.57
CA ILE A 207 -10.41 2.10 16.80
C ILE A 207 -10.68 1.35 18.11
N VAL A 208 -10.73 0.03 18.01
CA VAL A 208 -10.78 -0.93 19.11
C VAL A 208 -9.44 -1.65 19.20
N PHE A 209 -8.93 -1.84 20.41
CA PHE A 209 -7.70 -2.58 20.66
C PHE A 209 -7.93 -3.74 21.63
N THR A 210 -7.31 -4.87 21.32
CA THR A 210 -7.18 -6.01 22.23
C THR A 210 -5.77 -6.58 22.12
N ASN A 211 -5.34 -7.37 23.10
CA ASN A 211 -4.08 -8.10 22.99
C ASN A 211 -4.16 -9.49 23.61
N GLY A 212 -3.20 -10.35 23.26
CA GLY A 212 -3.05 -11.66 23.88
C GLY A 212 -2.00 -12.54 23.20
N CYS A 213 -1.81 -13.74 23.76
CA CYS A 213 -0.86 -14.71 23.23
C CYS A 213 -1.39 -15.48 22.01
N PHE A 214 -2.70 -15.79 21.98
CA PHE A 214 -3.39 -16.50 20.89
C PHE A 214 -2.65 -17.74 20.34
N ASP A 215 -2.14 -18.57 21.23
CA ASP A 215 -1.20 -19.64 20.85
C ASP A 215 -1.87 -20.80 20.11
N ILE A 216 -2.85 -21.46 20.72
CA ILE A 216 -3.71 -22.45 20.03
C ILE A 216 -5.12 -21.90 20.04
N LEU A 217 -5.61 -21.57 18.84
CA LEU A 217 -6.93 -21.00 18.66
C LEU A 217 -8.04 -22.02 18.96
N HIS A 218 -9.18 -21.49 19.40
CA HIS A 218 -10.40 -22.23 19.63
C HIS A 218 -11.59 -21.27 19.48
N VAL A 219 -12.81 -21.80 19.43
CA VAL A 219 -14.04 -21.02 19.23
C VAL A 219 -14.19 -19.82 20.18
N GLY A 220 -13.73 -19.95 21.44
CA GLY A 220 -13.72 -18.84 22.39
C GLY A 220 -12.90 -17.62 21.94
N HIS A 221 -11.76 -17.81 21.27
CA HIS A 221 -10.97 -16.70 20.73
C HIS A 221 -11.70 -16.02 19.57
N VAL A 222 -12.28 -16.80 18.66
CA VAL A 222 -13.00 -16.25 17.49
C VAL A 222 -14.19 -15.40 17.95
N LYS A 223 -15.03 -15.93 18.85
CA LYS A 223 -16.17 -15.20 19.42
C LYS A 223 -15.74 -13.94 20.19
N TYR A 224 -14.67 -14.04 20.97
CA TYR A 224 -14.10 -12.90 21.68
C TYR A 224 -13.68 -11.77 20.72
N LEU A 225 -13.00 -12.12 19.61
CA LEU A 225 -12.56 -11.15 18.62
C LEU A 225 -13.73 -10.55 17.82
N GLU A 226 -14.74 -11.35 17.48
CA GLU A 226 -15.98 -10.87 16.84
C GLU A 226 -16.73 -9.88 17.75
N GLU A 227 -16.84 -10.18 19.04
CA GLU A 227 -17.46 -9.28 20.01
C GLU A 227 -16.63 -8.00 20.21
N ALA A 228 -15.30 -8.11 20.31
CA ALA A 228 -14.41 -6.95 20.39
C ALA A 228 -14.58 -6.03 19.17
N LYS A 229 -14.55 -6.60 17.96
CA LYS A 229 -14.74 -5.87 16.70
C LYS A 229 -16.08 -5.14 16.67
N SER A 230 -17.14 -5.70 17.24
CA SER A 230 -18.48 -5.10 17.24
C SER A 230 -18.58 -3.73 17.94
N TYR A 231 -17.61 -3.36 18.77
CA TYR A 231 -17.61 -2.09 19.50
C TYR A 231 -17.08 -0.90 18.69
N GLY A 232 -16.52 -1.11 17.50
CA GLY A 232 -15.99 -0.05 16.66
C GLY A 232 -15.83 -0.42 15.19
N ASP A 233 -15.10 0.41 14.44
CA ASP A 233 -14.91 0.25 13.00
C ASP A 233 -13.68 -0.59 12.66
N VAL A 234 -12.64 -0.57 13.50
CA VAL A 234 -11.35 -1.21 13.25
C VAL A 234 -10.85 -1.88 14.53
N LEU A 235 -10.52 -3.17 14.46
CA LEU A 235 -9.91 -3.96 15.53
C LEU A 235 -8.41 -4.15 15.25
N ILE A 236 -7.59 -3.59 16.13
CA ILE A 236 -6.14 -3.79 16.17
C ILE A 236 -5.82 -4.80 17.28
N LEU A 237 -5.10 -5.86 16.93
CA LEU A 237 -4.70 -6.92 17.84
C LEU A 237 -3.20 -6.83 18.17
N GLY A 238 -2.87 -6.58 19.42
CA GLY A 238 -1.52 -6.73 19.97
C GLY A 238 -1.19 -8.20 20.24
N LEU A 239 -0.19 -8.75 19.55
CA LEU A 239 0.25 -10.13 19.70
C LEU A 239 1.55 -10.21 20.50
N ASN A 240 1.56 -11.00 21.58
CA ASN A 240 2.79 -11.24 22.35
C ASN A 240 3.83 -11.98 21.49
N SER A 241 5.08 -11.56 21.56
CA SER A 241 6.23 -12.27 20.98
C SER A 241 6.44 -13.65 21.60
N ASP A 242 7.22 -14.50 20.93
CA ASP A 242 7.55 -15.83 21.47
C ASP A 242 8.25 -15.74 22.83
N GLU A 243 9.18 -14.79 22.98
CA GLU A 243 9.89 -14.57 24.25
C GLU A 243 8.95 -14.06 25.34
N SER A 244 8.03 -13.14 25.01
CA SER A 244 7.04 -12.60 25.94
C SER A 244 6.10 -13.71 26.43
N VAL A 245 5.61 -14.56 25.53
CA VAL A 245 4.78 -15.72 25.92
C VAL A 245 5.56 -16.71 26.79
N SER A 246 6.82 -16.97 26.47
CA SER A 246 7.68 -17.87 27.24
C SER A 246 7.92 -17.39 28.66
N ARG A 247 8.17 -16.09 28.86
CA ARG A 247 8.29 -15.48 30.20
C ARG A 247 6.98 -15.58 30.98
N LEU A 248 5.84 -15.39 30.33
CA LEU A 248 4.52 -15.38 30.96
C LEU A 248 3.98 -16.78 31.31
N LYS A 249 4.23 -17.78 30.45
CA LYS A 249 3.59 -19.12 30.55
C LYS A 249 4.58 -20.27 30.73
N GLY A 250 5.87 -19.99 30.73
CA GLY A 250 6.95 -20.97 30.87
C GLY A 250 7.60 -21.38 29.55
N PRO A 251 8.73 -22.11 29.62
CA PRO A 251 9.60 -22.38 28.47
C PRO A 251 9.00 -23.30 27.41
N THR A 252 7.92 -24.02 27.74
CA THR A 252 7.21 -24.90 26.79
C THR A 252 6.14 -24.17 25.97
N ARG A 253 6.06 -22.84 26.11
CA ARG A 253 5.11 -21.97 25.43
C ARG A 253 5.87 -20.79 24.79
N PRO A 254 5.45 -20.32 23.60
CA PRO A 254 4.30 -20.79 22.83
C PRO A 254 4.57 -22.09 22.07
N VAL A 255 3.51 -22.74 21.57
CA VAL A 255 3.62 -23.93 20.69
C VAL A 255 3.79 -23.50 19.24
N ASN A 256 3.05 -22.49 18.80
CA ASN A 256 3.17 -21.89 17.47
C ASN A 256 4.04 -20.62 17.54
N THR A 257 4.86 -20.42 16.51
CA THR A 257 5.74 -19.23 16.42
C THR A 257 4.92 -17.94 16.33
N GLU A 258 5.52 -16.80 16.67
CA GLU A 258 4.84 -15.51 16.60
C GLU A 258 4.40 -15.14 15.19
N ASP A 259 5.14 -15.57 14.17
CA ASP A 259 4.81 -15.32 12.77
C ASP A 259 3.62 -16.17 12.33
N ASP A 260 3.59 -17.46 12.69
CA ASP A 260 2.44 -18.34 12.40
C ASP A 260 1.18 -17.82 13.08
N ARG A 261 1.29 -17.42 14.35
CA ARG A 261 0.16 -16.86 15.11
C ARG A 261 -0.33 -15.56 14.49
N ALA A 262 0.57 -14.66 14.09
CA ALA A 262 0.22 -13.41 13.44
C ALA A 262 -0.52 -13.65 12.12
N TYR A 263 -0.01 -14.57 11.30
CA TYR A 263 -0.61 -14.90 10.01
C TYR A 263 -2.03 -15.48 10.15
N ILE A 264 -2.23 -16.40 11.09
CA ILE A 264 -3.56 -16.99 11.34
C ILE A 264 -4.53 -15.93 11.85
N LEU A 265 -4.10 -15.07 12.78
CA LEU A 265 -4.96 -14.01 13.33
C LEU A 265 -5.33 -12.96 12.28
N ALA A 266 -4.38 -12.57 11.43
CA ALA A 266 -4.60 -11.66 10.32
C ALA A 266 -5.55 -12.21 9.26
N ALA A 267 -5.74 -13.53 9.20
CA ALA A 267 -6.73 -14.16 8.32
C ALA A 267 -8.16 -14.18 8.90
N LEU A 268 -8.33 -13.86 10.20
CA LEU A 268 -9.65 -13.88 10.82
C LEU A 268 -10.44 -12.62 10.43
N ALA A 269 -11.66 -12.82 9.93
CA ALA A 269 -12.52 -11.73 9.45
C ALA A 269 -12.79 -10.61 10.49
N ALA A 270 -12.67 -10.90 11.79
CA ALA A 270 -12.87 -9.92 12.85
C ALA A 270 -11.65 -9.01 13.09
N VAL A 271 -10.46 -9.38 12.63
CA VAL A 271 -9.20 -8.69 12.91
C VAL A 271 -8.77 -7.90 11.69
N ASP A 272 -8.65 -6.58 11.82
CA ASP A 272 -8.19 -5.73 10.71
C ASP A 272 -6.66 -5.60 10.68
N TYR A 273 -6.02 -5.54 11.85
CA TYR A 273 -4.55 -5.45 11.94
C TYR A 273 -3.99 -6.25 13.11
N VAL A 274 -2.82 -6.85 12.91
CA VAL A 274 -2.04 -7.54 13.94
C VAL A 274 -0.70 -6.84 14.11
N VAL A 275 -0.31 -6.59 15.36
CA VAL A 275 0.98 -5.95 15.69
C VAL A 275 1.67 -6.74 16.79
N LYS A 276 2.89 -7.19 16.52
CA LYS A 276 3.70 -7.90 17.51
C LYS A 276 4.28 -6.91 18.52
N PHE A 277 4.29 -7.29 19.80
CA PHE A 277 4.99 -6.56 20.85
C PHE A 277 5.85 -7.51 21.70
N TYR A 278 6.99 -7.01 22.15
CA TYR A 278 8.05 -7.82 22.77
C TYR A 278 8.13 -7.65 24.29
N ASP A 279 7.58 -6.54 24.79
CA ASP A 279 7.51 -6.23 26.22
C ASP A 279 6.56 -7.17 26.97
N ASP A 280 6.64 -7.14 28.30
CA ASP A 280 5.75 -7.94 29.16
C ASP A 280 4.32 -7.41 29.15
N THR A 281 4.13 -6.14 28.80
CA THR A 281 2.83 -5.49 28.71
C THR A 281 2.67 -4.74 27.40
N PRO A 282 1.44 -4.61 26.86
CA PRO A 282 1.21 -3.90 25.61
C PRO A 282 1.19 -2.36 25.77
N TYR A 283 1.64 -1.80 26.90
CA TYR A 283 1.42 -0.38 27.24
C TYR A 283 1.96 0.59 26.18
N GLU A 284 3.21 0.40 25.72
CA GLU A 284 3.79 1.26 24.68
C GLU A 284 3.08 1.12 23.33
N LEU A 285 2.61 -0.08 23.00
CA LEU A 285 1.80 -0.30 21.80
C LEU A 285 0.43 0.38 21.91
N ILE A 286 -0.24 0.29 23.07
CA ILE A 286 -1.50 0.99 23.34
C ILE A 286 -1.28 2.50 23.24
N LYS A 287 -0.17 3.01 23.74
CA LYS A 287 0.20 4.42 23.67
C LYS A 287 0.46 4.90 22.24
N ALA A 288 1.02 4.06 21.37
CA ALA A 288 1.21 4.39 19.96
C ALA A 288 -0.11 4.37 19.17
N VAL A 289 -1.02 3.46 19.51
CA VAL A 289 -2.33 3.32 18.84
C VAL A 289 -3.35 4.36 19.37
N GLU A 290 -3.29 4.67 20.67
CA GLU A 290 -4.26 5.47 21.42
C GLU A 290 -5.71 5.08 21.08
N PRO A 291 -6.14 3.83 21.35
CA PRO A 291 -7.43 3.33 20.91
C PRO A 291 -8.60 4.01 21.63
N HIS A 292 -9.75 4.10 20.97
CA HIS A 292 -10.97 4.60 21.62
C HIS A 292 -11.50 3.59 22.63
N ILE A 293 -11.41 2.29 22.28
CA ILE A 293 -11.88 1.21 23.14
C ILE A 293 -10.76 0.21 23.37
N LEU A 294 -10.49 -0.08 24.63
CA LEU A 294 -9.67 -1.20 25.04
C LEU A 294 -10.59 -2.38 25.43
N VAL A 295 -10.39 -3.54 24.82
CA VAL A 295 -11.14 -4.76 25.11
C VAL A 295 -10.25 -5.76 25.84
N LYS A 296 -10.77 -6.35 26.91
CA LYS A 296 -10.14 -7.46 27.65
C LYS A 296 -11.15 -8.56 27.93
N GLY A 297 -10.66 -9.76 28.20
CA GLY A 297 -11.50 -10.85 28.67
C GLY A 297 -12.02 -10.65 30.10
N GLY A 298 -13.12 -11.33 30.44
CA GLY A 298 -13.80 -11.23 31.74
C GLY A 298 -12.93 -11.57 32.95
N ASP A 299 -11.81 -12.27 32.75
CA ASP A 299 -10.83 -12.60 33.81
C ASP A 299 -10.15 -11.35 34.44
N TYR A 300 -10.35 -10.18 33.84
CA TYR A 300 -9.87 -8.87 34.32
C TYR A 300 -10.90 -8.09 35.15
N GLU A 301 -12.09 -8.64 35.40
CA GLU A 301 -13.08 -8.00 36.26
C GLU A 301 -12.50 -7.75 37.67
N GLY A 302 -12.52 -6.49 38.12
CA GLY A 302 -11.95 -6.06 39.41
C GLY A 302 -10.42 -5.96 39.47
N LYS A 303 -9.71 -6.07 38.34
CA LYS A 303 -8.25 -5.91 38.25
C LYS A 303 -7.87 -4.62 37.51
N GLU A 304 -6.68 -4.12 37.79
CA GLU A 304 -6.08 -3.03 37.01
C GLU A 304 -5.76 -3.52 35.59
N VAL A 305 -6.22 -2.78 34.60
CA VAL A 305 -6.01 -3.11 33.18
C VAL A 305 -4.96 -2.17 32.59
N VAL A 306 -3.85 -2.74 32.14
CA VAL A 306 -2.79 -2.00 31.45
C VAL A 306 -3.36 -1.26 30.22
N GLY A 307 -3.15 0.05 30.18
CA GLY A 307 -3.57 0.95 29.10
C GLY A 307 -4.99 1.50 29.24
N GLN A 308 -5.68 1.24 30.36
CA GLN A 308 -7.00 1.82 30.65
C GLN A 308 -6.95 3.34 30.78
N ASP A 309 -5.82 3.90 31.22
CA ASP A 309 -5.57 5.34 31.34
C ASP A 309 -5.36 6.04 29.98
N ILE A 310 -5.10 5.27 28.93
CA ILE A 310 -4.86 5.77 27.56
C ILE A 310 -6.15 5.71 26.73
N ALA A 311 -6.94 4.65 26.88
CA ALA A 311 -8.16 4.46 26.09
C ALA A 311 -9.35 5.25 26.65
N ASP A 312 -10.24 5.73 25.78
CA ASP A 312 -11.45 6.46 26.21
C ASP A 312 -12.41 5.54 27.00
N GLU A 313 -12.43 4.26 26.65
CA GLU A 313 -13.39 3.29 27.18
C GLU A 313 -12.76 1.89 27.36
N LEU A 314 -13.03 1.23 28.49
CA LEU A 314 -12.69 -0.17 28.73
C LEU A 314 -13.93 -1.07 28.61
N ARG A 315 -13.84 -2.14 27.83
CA ARG A 315 -14.87 -3.17 27.70
C ARG A 315 -14.33 -4.53 28.13
N LEU A 316 -15.11 -5.23 28.96
CA LEU A 316 -14.82 -6.60 29.39
C LEU A 316 -15.77 -7.55 28.67
N VAL A 317 -15.22 -8.56 27.99
CA VAL A 317 -15.97 -9.57 27.25
C VAL A 317 -15.91 -10.90 27.97
N ASN A 318 -17.07 -11.51 28.21
CA ASN A 318 -17.15 -12.80 28.90
C ASN A 318 -16.61 -13.94 28.02
N PHE A 319 -15.76 -14.79 28.61
CA PHE A 319 -15.27 -15.96 27.91
C PHE A 319 -16.36 -17.02 27.75
N VAL A 320 -16.29 -17.78 26.66
CA VAL A 320 -17.13 -18.96 26.46
C VAL A 320 -16.71 -20.05 27.46
N GLU A 321 -17.65 -20.49 28.31
CA GLU A 321 -17.40 -21.53 29.32
C GLU A 321 -16.79 -22.81 28.72
N GLY A 322 -15.82 -23.39 29.43
CA GLY A 322 -15.26 -24.71 29.11
C GLY A 322 -14.22 -24.75 27.98
N LYS A 323 -13.78 -23.61 27.44
CA LYS A 323 -12.76 -23.55 26.37
C LYS A 323 -11.53 -22.77 26.83
N SER A 324 -10.37 -23.43 26.93
CA SER A 324 -9.07 -22.75 27.10
C SER A 324 -7.96 -23.56 26.43
N THR A 325 -6.95 -22.87 25.89
CA THR A 325 -5.78 -23.51 25.28
C THR A 325 -5.10 -24.49 26.24
N THR A 326 -4.98 -24.15 27.53
CA THR A 326 -4.40 -25.02 28.55
C THR A 326 -5.17 -26.33 28.69
N LYS A 327 -6.51 -26.28 28.73
CA LYS A 327 -7.36 -27.49 28.80
C LYS A 327 -7.25 -28.34 27.55
N THR A 328 -7.14 -27.72 26.37
CA THR A 328 -6.89 -28.44 25.11
C THR A 328 -5.58 -29.21 25.15
N ILE A 329 -4.51 -28.60 25.67
CA ILE A 329 -3.19 -29.23 25.76
C ILE A 329 -3.18 -30.35 26.80
N ALA A 330 -3.73 -30.12 27.99
CA ALA A 330 -3.86 -31.16 29.02
C ALA A 330 -4.60 -32.40 28.48
N LYS A 331 -5.68 -32.18 27.71
CA LYS A 331 -6.41 -33.26 27.03
C LYS A 331 -5.56 -33.99 25.99
N ILE A 332 -4.72 -33.29 25.22
CA ILE A 332 -3.78 -33.91 24.26
C ILE A 332 -2.71 -34.74 24.99
N GLN A 333 -2.27 -34.28 26.17
CA GLN A 333 -1.28 -34.97 27.00
C GLN A 333 -1.85 -36.14 27.82
N GLY A 334 -3.16 -36.39 27.74
CA GLY A 334 -3.83 -37.50 28.43
C GLY A 334 -4.13 -37.23 29.90
N GLU A 335 -4.07 -35.98 30.34
CA GLU A 335 -4.46 -35.57 31.69
C GLU A 335 -5.99 -35.43 31.77
N SER A 336 -6.62 -36.10 32.73
CA SER A 336 -8.08 -36.07 32.93
C SER A 336 -8.54 -34.65 33.32
N CYS A 337 -9.49 -34.10 32.57
CA CYS A 337 -10.25 -32.90 32.96
C CYS A 337 -11.09 -33.13 34.23
#